data_AF-A0A6V7JJW0-F1
#
_entry.id   AF-A0A6V7JJW0-F1
#
_cell.length_a   1.000
_cell.length_b   1.000
_cell.length_c   1.000
_cell.angle_alpha   90.00
_cell.angle_beta   90.00
_cell.angle_gamma   90.00
#
_symmetry.space_group_name_H-M   'P 1'
#
loop_
_entity.id
_entity.type
_entity.pdbx_description
1 polymer ?
#
loop_
_entity_poly.entity_id
_entity_poly.type
_entity_poly.pdbx_seq_one_letter_code
_entity_poly.pdbx_strand_id
1 'polypeptide(L)' 'QRPYKCEECPRAFKHKHHLTEHKRLHTGEKPFQCSKCLKRFSHSGSYSQHMNHRYSYCKPYRE' A
#
# COMPACT_ATOMS: atom_id res chain seq x y z
N GLN A 1 23.26 7.58 -0.23
CA GLN A 1 23.38 6.26 0.44
C GLN A 1 22.00 5.71 0.76
N ARG A 2 21.81 4.39 0.80
CA ARG A 2 20.55 3.71 1.14
C ARG A 2 20.74 2.93 2.44
N PRO A 3 20.64 3.62 3.61
CA PRO A 3 20.95 2.97 4.88
C PRO A 3 19.87 1.96 5.32
N TYR A 4 18.66 2.06 4.78
CA TYR A 4 17.53 1.21 5.18
C TYR A 4 17.45 -0.03 4.29
N LYS A 5 18.02 -1.14 4.75
CA LYS A 5 18.01 -2.41 4.03
C LYS A 5 16.83 -3.29 4.48
N CYS A 6 16.29 -4.05 3.54
CA CYS A 6 15.36 -5.14 3.84
C CYS A 6 16.15 -6.37 4.29
N GLU A 7 15.62 -7.11 5.24
CA GLU A 7 16.25 -8.32 5.80
C GLU A 7 15.78 -9.58 5.06
N GLU A 8 14.57 -9.52 4.49
CA GLU A 8 13.95 -10.62 3.75
C GLU A 8 14.35 -10.63 2.26
N CYS A 9 15.00 -9.57 1.76
CA CYS A 9 15.44 -9.47 0.37
C CYS A 9 16.59 -8.46 0.20
N PRO A 10 17.34 -8.47 -0.92
CA PRO A 10 18.49 -7.59 -1.13
C PRO A 10 18.14 -6.11 -1.43
N ARG A 11 16.87 -5.69 -1.24
CA ARG A 11 16.45 -4.31 -1.52
C ARG A 11 16.86 -3.36 -0.40
N ALA A 12 17.35 -2.19 -0.79
CA ALA A 12 17.69 -1.10 0.12
C ALA A 12 17.02 0.21 -0.32
N PHE A 13 16.66 1.03 0.66
CA PHE A 13 15.89 2.26 0.49
C PHE A 13 16.61 3.45 1.11
N LYS A 14 16.32 4.63 0.56
CA LYS A 14 16.87 5.91 1.03
C LYS A 14 16.16 6.41 2.31
N HIS A 15 14.89 6.03 2.48
CA HIS A 15 14.05 6.48 3.59
C HIS A 15 13.42 5.30 4.32
N LYS A 16 13.24 5.44 5.65
CA LYS A 16 12.63 4.43 6.51
C LYS A 16 11.21 4.09 6.09
N HIS A 17 10.39 5.09 5.72
CA HIS A 17 9.00 4.86 5.31
C HIS A 17 8.89 3.97 4.05
N HIS A 18 9.83 4.11 3.09
CA HIS A 18 9.89 3.22 1.93
C HIS A 18 10.25 1.78 2.31
N LEU A 19 11.15 1.60 3.29
CA LEU A 19 11.45 0.25 3.82
C LEU A 19 10.24 -0.35 4.53
N THR A 20 9.55 0.43 5.37
CA THR A 20 8.33 -0.03 6.07
C THR A 20 7.22 -0.40 5.09
N GLU A 21 6.99 0.43 4.07
CA GLU A 21 6.04 0.12 3.00
C GLU A 21 6.44 -1.15 2.24
N HIS A 22 7.72 -1.29 1.92
CA HIS A 22 8.23 -2.47 1.25
C HIS A 22 8.07 -3.75 2.07
N LYS A 23 8.29 -3.71 3.39
CA LYS A 23 8.10 -4.88 4.28
C LYS A 23 6.65 -5.40 4.24
N ARG A 24 5.66 -4.53 3.99
CA ARG A 24 4.25 -4.95 3.82
C ARG A 24 4.01 -5.84 2.60
N LEU A 25 4.91 -5.84 1.62
CA LEU A 25 4.82 -6.75 0.47
C LEU A 25 5.20 -8.18 0.85
N HIS A 26 6.07 -8.37 1.84
CA HIS A 26 6.46 -9.69 2.35
C HIS A 26 5.39 -10.26 3.27
N THR A 27 4.83 -9.44 4.16
CA THR A 27 3.75 -9.85 5.07
C THR A 27 2.38 -9.92 4.40
N GLY A 28 2.22 -9.33 3.20
CA GLY A 28 0.94 -9.21 2.52
C GLY A 28 -0.04 -8.25 3.21
N GLU A 29 0.42 -7.48 4.21
CA GLU A 29 -0.43 -6.56 4.95
C GLU A 29 -0.93 -5.43 4.06
N LYS A 30 -2.26 -5.30 4.02
CA LYS A 30 -2.94 -4.21 3.33
C LYS A 30 -3.79 -3.46 4.36
N PRO A 31 -3.20 -2.48 5.08
CA PRO A 31 -3.88 -1.76 6.14
C PRO A 31 -4.89 -0.75 5.61
N PHE A 32 -4.74 -0.32 4.35
CA PHE A 32 -5.64 0.65 3.74
C PHE A 32 -6.75 -0.06 2.99
N GLN A 33 -7.95 -0.07 3.55
CA GLN A 33 -9.13 -0.67 2.92
C GLN A 33 -10.14 0.40 2.56
N CYS A 34 -10.62 0.36 1.32
CA CYS A 34 -11.78 1.14 0.94
C CYS A 34 -13.04 0.53 1.52
N SER A 35 -13.80 1.26 2.32
CA SER A 35 -15.06 0.79 2.90
C SER A 35 -16.19 0.62 1.87
N LYS A 36 -16.06 1.17 0.65
CA LYS A 36 -17.10 1.17 -0.38
C LYS A 36 -17.00 0.00 -1.36
N CYS A 37 -15.78 -0.33 -1.82
CA CYS A 37 -15.54 -1.47 -2.70
C CYS A 37 -14.67 -2.57 -2.05
N LEU A 38 -14.39 -2.46 -0.75
CA LEU A 38 -13.57 -3.39 0.05
C LEU A 38 -12.16 -3.62 -0.52
N LYS A 39 -11.73 -2.81 -1.49
CA LYS A 39 -10.43 -2.91 -2.13
C LYS A 39 -9.34 -2.54 -1.13
N ARG A 40 -8.35 -3.42 -0.99
CA ARG A 40 -7.24 -3.26 -0.05
C ARG A 40 -5.98 -2.80 -0.79
N PHE A 41 -5.29 -1.82 -0.22
CA PHE A 41 -4.08 -1.21 -0.75
C PHE A 41 -2.93 -1.37 0.27
N SER A 42 -1.73 -1.62 -0.23
CA SER A 42 -0.51 -1.72 0.60
C SER A 42 0.07 -0.33 0.92
N HIS A 43 -0.15 0.65 0.03
CA HIS A 43 0.49 1.96 0.06
C HIS A 43 -0.54 3.08 0.28
N SER A 44 -0.17 4.10 1.05
CA SER A 44 -1.06 5.22 1.38
C SER A 44 -1.35 6.09 0.17
N GLY A 45 -0.37 6.33 -0.70
CA GLY A 45 -0.55 7.15 -1.92
C GLY A 45 -1.60 6.56 -2.87
N SER A 46 -1.56 5.24 -3.08
CA SER A 46 -2.56 4.55 -3.90
C SER A 46 -3.96 4.59 -3.27
N TYR A 47 -4.06 4.45 -1.95
CA TYR A 47 -5.33 4.59 -1.22
C TYR A 47 -5.88 6.03 -1.30
N SER A 48 -5.05 7.04 -1.06
CA SER A 48 -5.46 8.45 -1.12
C SER A 48 -5.88 8.85 -2.53
N GLN A 49 -5.17 8.40 -3.57
CA GLN A 49 -5.58 8.62 -4.96
C GLN A 49 -6.93 7.95 -5.25
N HIS A 50 -7.12 6.71 -4.78
CA HIS A 50 -8.39 6.00 -4.90
C HIS A 50 -9.55 6.73 -4.20
N MET A 51 -9.31 7.25 -2.99
CA MET A 51 -10.31 8.00 -2.22
C MET A 51 -10.61 9.38 -2.82
N ASN A 52 -9.61 10.02 -3.43
CA ASN A 52 -9.75 11.32 -4.10
C ASN A 52 -10.48 11.21 -5.45
N HIS A 53 -10.27 10.13 -6.20
CA HIS A 53 -11.00 9.81 -7.44
C HIS A 53 -12.41 9.28 -7.12
N ARG A 54 -13.18 10.07 -6.35
CA ARG A 54 -14.56 9.84 -5.94
C ARG A 54 -15.32 8.97 -6.96
N TYR A 55 -15.43 7.69 -6.64
CA TYR A 55 -16.46 6.77 -7.13
C TYR A 55 -16.54 6.42 -8.63
N SER A 56 -15.71 6.95 -9.55
CA SER A 56 -15.90 6.61 -10.98
C SER A 56 -15.60 5.15 -11.35
N TYR A 57 -14.84 4.41 -10.52
CA TYR A 57 -14.48 3.00 -10.79
C TYR A 57 -14.56 2.07 -9.56
N CYS A 58 -14.97 2.59 -8.38
CA CYS A 58 -15.16 1.78 -7.18
C CYS A 58 -16.53 1.09 -7.31
N LYS A 59 -16.60 0.03 -8.12
CA LYS A 59 -17.79 -0.82 -8.19
C LYS A 59 -18.01 -1.40 -6.78
N PRO A 60 -19.18 -1.18 -6.16
CA PRO A 60 -19.50 -1.84 -4.91
C PRO A 60 -19.38 -3.35 -5.15
N TYR A 61 -18.79 -4.05 -4.19
CA TYR A 61 -18.82 -5.50 -4.17
C TYR A 61 -20.30 -5.90 -4.15
N ARG A 62 -20.78 -6.52 -5.23
CA ARG A 62 -22.14 -7.05 -5.30
C ARG A 62 -22.08 -8.44 -4.69
N GLU A 63 -22.86 -8.66 -3.63
CA GLU A 63 -23.13 -9.96 -3.03
C GLU A 63 -23.65 -10.97 -4.06
#